data_AF-A0A2R8ARW5-F1
#
_entry.id   AF-A0A2R8ARW5-F1
#
_cell.length_a   1.000
_cell.length_b   1.000
_cell.length_c   1.000
_cell.angle_alpha   90.00
_cell.angle_beta   90.00
_cell.angle_gamma   90.00
#
_symmetry.space_group_name_H-M   'P 1'
#
loop_
_entity.id
_entity.type
_entity.pdbx_description
1 polymer ?
#
loop_
_entity_poly.entity_id
_entity_poly.type
_entity_poly.pdbx_seq_one_letter_code
_entity_poly.pdbx_strand_id
1 'polypeptide(L)'
;MYNVKALLTLLEDERRMILNGDLHDLPKLAEAKVDALTQLGQHAVTQQQIAHLQAMTVRNQSLLTAAANGIRSARKRLDAIRNREQGVKTYTCTGASRVLSPTPSSFEKRA
;
A
#
# COMPACT_ATOMS: atom_id res chain seq x y z
N MET A 1 -31.92 3.35 -12.82
CA MET A 1 -31.93 4.69 -12.18
C MET A 1 -30.64 4.79 -11.36
N TYR A 2 -29.56 5.28 -11.97
CA TYR A 2 -28.26 5.37 -11.31
C TYR A 2 -28.34 6.45 -10.23
N ASN A 3 -28.21 6.02 -8.99
CA ASN A 3 -28.55 6.82 -7.82
C ASN A 3 -27.26 7.04 -7.03
N VAL A 4 -27.14 8.18 -6.35
CA VAL A 4 -26.05 8.49 -5.41
C VAL A 4 -25.71 7.31 -4.50
N LYS A 5 -26.72 6.50 -4.13
CA LYS A 5 -26.54 5.25 -3.38
C LYS A 5 -25.55 4.27 -4.00
N ALA A 6 -25.53 4.08 -5.32
CA ALA A 6 -24.60 3.17 -5.99
C ALA A 6 -23.15 3.64 -5.82
N LEU A 7 -22.90 4.94 -5.94
CA LEU A 7 -21.58 5.53 -5.72
C LEU A 7 -21.14 5.39 -4.26
N LEU A 8 -22.08 5.52 -3.31
CA LEU A 8 -21.81 5.27 -1.89
C LEU A 8 -21.43 3.81 -1.61
N THR A 9 -22.11 2.86 -2.27
CA THR A 9 -21.77 1.44 -2.16
C THR A 9 -20.37 1.16 -2.71
N LEU A 10 -20.02 1.72 -3.87
CA LEU A 10 -18.67 1.60 -4.43
C LEU A 10 -17.59 2.13 -3.48
N LEU A 11 -17.82 3.28 -2.84
CA LEU A 11 -16.88 3.84 -1.86
C LEU A 11 -16.76 2.97 -0.60
N GLU A 12 -17.83 2.30 -0.19
CA GLU A 12 -17.78 1.38 0.95
C GLU A 12 -17.06 0.07 0.61
N ASP A 13 -17.24 -0.44 -0.61
CA ASP A 13 -16.51 -1.60 -1.12
C ASP A 13 -15.02 -1.29 -1.26
N GLU A 14 -14.65 -0.10 -1.75
CA GLU A 14 -13.26 0.38 -1.76
C GLU A 14 -12.64 0.31 -0.36
N ARG A 15 -13.36 0.79 0.66
CA ARG A 15 -12.91 0.76 2.04
C ARG A 15 -12.64 -0.65 2.52
N ARG A 16 -13.55 -1.59 2.21
CA ARG A 16 -13.41 -3.01 2.58
C ARG A 16 -12.19 -3.63 1.91
N MET A 17 -12.00 -3.37 0.62
CA MET A 17 -10.84 -3.87 -0.12
C MET A 17 -9.51 -3.35 0.45
N ILE A 18 -9.42 -2.05 0.73
CA ILE A 18 -8.23 -1.45 1.34
C ILE A 18 -7.92 -2.08 2.70
N LEU A 19 -8.94 -2.30 3.53
CA LEU A 19 -8.76 -2.89 4.85
C LEU A 19 -8.40 -4.37 4.81
N ASN A 20 -8.92 -5.10 3.83
CA ASN A 20 -8.58 -6.51 3.59
C ASN A 20 -7.21 -6.67 2.92
N GLY A 21 -6.60 -5.58 2.45
CA GLY A 21 -5.35 -5.60 1.70
C GLY A 21 -5.49 -6.10 0.26
N ASP A 22 -6.72 -6.23 -0.24
CA ASP A 22 -7.00 -6.66 -1.60
C ASP A 22 -6.91 -5.46 -2.56
N LEU A 23 -5.68 -5.14 -2.95
CA LEU A 23 -5.37 -3.99 -3.78
C LEU A 23 -5.40 -4.33 -5.29
N HIS A 24 -5.71 -5.58 -5.66
CA HIS A 24 -5.63 -6.04 -7.05
C HIS A 24 -6.75 -5.47 -7.92
N ASP A 25 -7.99 -5.46 -7.41
CA ASP A 25 -9.16 -4.96 -8.17
C ASP A 25 -9.44 -3.46 -7.96
N LEU A 26 -8.58 -2.75 -7.23
CA LEU A 26 -8.68 -1.31 -7.03
C LEU A 26 -8.77 -0.49 -8.34
N PRO A 27 -8.03 -0.83 -9.42
CA PRO A 27 -8.14 -0.14 -10.71
C PRO A 27 -9.53 -0.28 -11.36
N LYS A 28 -10.13 -1.47 -11.30
CA LYS A 28 -11.49 -1.70 -11.83
C LYS A 28 -12.52 -0.85 -11.08
N LEU A 29 -12.31 -0.69 -9.77
CA LEU A 29 -13.17 0.14 -8.93
C LEU A 29 -13.00 1.64 -9.22
N ALA A 30 -11.82 2.06 -9.67
CA ALA A 30 -11.58 3.43 -10.14
C ALA A 30 -12.33 3.73 -11.45
N GLU A 31 -12.31 2.81 -12.41
CA GLU A 31 -13.09 2.91 -13.65
C GLU A 31 -14.59 3.01 -13.37
N ALA A 32 -15.12 2.12 -12.52
CA ALA A 32 -16.52 2.15 -12.11
C ALA A 32 -16.94 3.46 -11.43
N LYS A 33 -16.02 4.11 -10.67
CA LYS A 33 -16.27 5.43 -10.08
C LYS A 33 -16.31 6.55 -11.12
N VAL A 34 -15.45 6.51 -12.14
CA VAL A 34 -15.46 7.50 -13.23
C VAL A 34 -16.76 7.41 -14.01
N ASP A 35 -17.20 6.21 -14.36
CA ASP A 35 -18.46 5.99 -15.08
C ASP A 35 -19.66 6.49 -14.25
N ALA A 36 -19.70 6.14 -12.97
CA ALA A 36 -20.75 6.56 -12.06
C ALA A 36 -20.79 8.08 -11.86
N LEU A 37 -19.63 8.77 -11.79
CA LEU A 37 -19.56 10.23 -11.72
C LEU A 37 -20.05 10.90 -13.01
N THR A 38 -19.69 10.33 -14.17
CA THR A 38 -20.10 10.84 -15.48
C THR A 38 -21.61 10.78 -15.64
N GLN A 39 -22.23 9.70 -15.15
CA GLN A 39 -23.69 9.54 -15.11
C GLN A 39 -24.36 10.42 -14.05
N LEU A 40 -23.69 10.68 -12.92
CA LEU A 40 -24.22 11.55 -11.85
C LEU A 40 -24.37 13.01 -12.32
N GLY A 41 -23.47 13.49 -13.19
CA GLY A 41 -23.52 14.83 -13.77
C GLY A 41 -24.77 15.11 -14.63
N GLN A 42 -25.53 14.08 -15.00
CA GLN A 42 -26.77 14.19 -15.77
C GLN A 42 -28.02 14.30 -14.88
N HIS A 43 -27.87 14.27 -13.55
CA HIS A 43 -28.97 14.28 -12.60
C HIS A 43 -28.84 15.38 -11.54
N ALA A 44 -29.97 15.84 -11.01
CA ALA A 44 -29.98 16.81 -9.92
C ALA A 44 -29.56 16.13 -8.61
N VAL A 45 -28.37 16.47 -8.11
CA VAL A 45 -27.81 15.96 -6.86
C VAL A 45 -28.04 16.99 -5.74
N THR A 46 -28.48 16.54 -4.58
CA THR A 46 -28.68 17.45 -3.43
C THR A 46 -27.34 17.78 -2.77
N GLN A 47 -27.21 18.97 -2.20
CA GLN A 47 -25.97 19.39 -1.53
C GLN A 47 -25.56 18.47 -0.36
N GLN A 48 -26.53 17.91 0.37
CA GLN A 48 -26.26 16.91 1.42
C GLN A 48 -25.61 15.63 0.87
N GLN A 49 -26.03 15.19 -0.33
CA GLN A 49 -25.48 14.01 -0.98
C GLN A 49 -24.04 14.24 -1.43
N ILE A 50 -23.74 15.43 -1.97
CA ILE A 50 -22.38 15.83 -2.35
C ILE A 50 -21.46 15.86 -1.12
N ALA A 51 -21.91 16.48 -0.03
CA ALA A 51 -21.14 16.53 1.22
C ALA A 51 -20.83 15.12 1.76
N HIS A 52 -21.80 14.20 1.69
CA HIS A 52 -21.61 12.83 2.13
C HIS A 52 -20.62 12.06 1.24
N LEU A 53 -20.70 12.22 -0.08
CA LEU A 53 -19.73 11.64 -1.02
C LEU A 53 -18.31 12.17 -0.79
N GLN A 54 -18.18 13.47 -0.55
CA GLN A 54 -16.90 14.10 -0.28
C GLN A 54 -16.27 13.56 1.00
N ALA A 55 -17.06 13.42 2.07
CA ALA A 55 -16.59 12.84 3.34
C ALA A 55 -16.08 11.40 3.17
N MET A 56 -16.81 10.55 2.45
CA MET A 56 -16.39 9.17 2.17
C MET A 56 -15.12 9.13 1.31
N THR A 57 -15.03 9.99 0.30
CA THR A 57 -13.87 10.07 -0.59
C THR A 57 -12.60 10.47 0.17
N VAL A 58 -12.67 11.52 1.00
CA VAL A 58 -11.54 11.99 1.82
C VAL A 58 -11.06 10.89 2.77
N ARG A 59 -12.00 10.17 3.40
CA ARG A 59 -11.68 9.04 4.29
C ARG A 59 -10.94 7.93 3.54
N ASN A 60 -11.43 7.53 2.37
CA ASN A 60 -10.79 6.47 1.57
C ASN A 60 -9.41 6.89 1.06
N GLN A 61 -9.25 8.16 0.65
CA GLN A 61 -7.95 8.70 0.22
C GLN A 61 -6.92 8.68 1.36
N SER A 62 -7.34 8.98 2.59
CA SER A 62 -6.49 8.86 3.78
C SER A 62 -6.06 7.41 4.01
N LEU A 63 -6.98 6.44 3.90
CA LEU A 63 -6.68 5.01 4.05
C LEU A 63 -5.72 4.51 2.97
N LEU A 64 -5.92 4.89 1.71
CA LEU A 64 -5.01 4.52 0.61
C LEU A 64 -3.60 5.07 0.84
N THR A 65 -3.50 6.31 1.29
CA THR A 65 -2.21 6.94 1.60
C THR A 65 -1.51 6.19 2.74
N ALA A 66 -2.24 5.83 3.80
CA ALA A 66 -1.71 5.05 4.90
C ALA A 66 -1.25 3.65 4.45
N ALA A 67 -2.05 2.96 3.64
CA ALA A 67 -1.70 1.64 3.09
C ALA A 67 -0.44 1.71 2.21
N ALA A 68 -0.34 2.68 1.32
CA ALA A 68 0.82 2.89 0.46
C ALA A 68 2.10 3.17 1.27
N ASN A 69 1.99 3.99 2.32
CA ASN A 69 3.09 4.26 3.24
C ASN A 69 3.52 3.00 4.00
N GLY A 70 2.56 2.19 4.45
CA GLY A 70 2.80 0.91 5.11
C GLY A 70 3.57 -0.06 4.22
N ILE A 71 3.14 -0.25 2.97
CA ILE A 71 3.82 -1.11 1.99
C ILE A 71 5.24 -0.62 1.73
N ARG A 72 5.44 0.69 1.56
CA ARG A 72 6.77 1.28 1.35
C ARG A 72 7.69 1.05 2.55
N SER A 73 7.17 1.17 3.77
CA SER A 73 7.91 0.90 5.00
C SER A 73 8.29 -0.59 5.13
N ALA A 74 7.35 -1.49 4.83
CA ALA A 74 7.61 -2.93 4.80
C ALA A 74 8.69 -3.28 3.77
N ARG A 75 8.62 -2.72 2.55
CA ARG A 75 9.66 -2.90 1.53
C ARG A 75 11.03 -2.42 2.01
N LYS A 76 11.10 -1.21 2.59
CA LYS A 76 12.35 -0.67 3.15
C LYS A 76 12.93 -1.59 4.24
N ARG A 77 12.08 -2.19 5.06
CA ARG A 77 12.50 -3.15 6.09
C ARG A 77 13.03 -4.45 5.49
N LEU A 78 12.37 -4.98 4.47
CA LEU A 78 12.85 -6.17 3.74
C LEU A 78 14.18 -5.90 3.04
N ASP A 79 14.33 -4.74 2.39
CA ASP A 79 15.58 -4.31 1.75
C ASP A 79 16.71 -4.19 2.78
N ALA A 80 16.42 -3.63 3.96
CA ALA A 80 17.41 -3.53 5.05
C ALA A 80 17.83 -4.91 5.60
N ILE A 81 16.92 -5.87 5.65
CA ILE A 81 17.23 -7.26 6.04
C ILE A 81 18.06 -7.94 4.95
N ARG A 82 17.68 -7.79 3.68
CA ARG A 82 18.38 -8.40 2.53
C ARG A 82 19.79 -7.84 2.36
N ASN A 83 19.97 -6.53 2.56
CA ASN A 83 21.26 -5.86 2.41
C ASN A 83 22.20 -6.03 3.63
N ARG A 84 21.78 -6.73 4.70
CA ARG A 84 22.66 -7.09 5.83
C ARG A 84 23.69 -8.17 5.50
N GLU A 85 23.73 -8.67 4.27
CA GLU A 85 24.87 -9.44 3.75
C GLU A 85 26.19 -8.64 3.76
N GLN A 86 26.15 -7.32 3.92
CA GLN A 86 27.33 -6.47 4.11
C GLN A 86 27.85 -6.45 5.56
N GLY A 87 28.01 -7.65 6.13
CA GLY A 87 28.80 -7.93 7.33
C GLY A 87 28.44 -7.24 8.65
N VAL A 88 28.39 -8.01 9.71
CA VAL A 88 28.12 -7.49 11.06
C VAL A 88 29.38 -6.77 11.57
N LYS A 89 29.31 -5.44 11.75
CA LYS A 89 30.34 -4.68 12.49
C LYS A 89 30.31 -5.14 13.94
N THR A 90 31.34 -5.88 14.33
CA THR A 90 31.52 -6.43 15.66
C THR A 90 32.75 -5.78 16.28
N TYR A 91 32.72 -5.52 17.58
CA TYR A 91 33.87 -5.01 18.31
C TYR A 91 34.70 -6.18 18.81
N THR A 92 36.00 -6.13 18.58
CA THR A 92 36.96 -7.07 19.14
C THR A 92 37.18 -6.79 20.63
N CYS A 93 37.74 -7.74 21.36
CA CYS A 93 38.08 -7.58 22.78
C CYS A 93 39.06 -6.42 23.08
N THR A 94 39.74 -5.89 22.05
CA THR A 94 40.62 -4.72 22.14
C THR A 94 39.93 -3.40 21.75
N GLY A 95 38.63 -3.41 21.49
CA GLY A 95 37.84 -2.23 21.12
C GLY A 95 37.91 -1.84 19.63
N ALA A 96 38.69 -2.55 18.81
CA ALA A 96 38.75 -2.29 17.37
C ALA A 96 37.51 -2.82 16.64
N SER A 97 37.00 -2.03 15.69
CA SER A 97 35.85 -2.37 14.83
C SER A 97 36.28 -3.38 13.76
N ARG A 98 35.58 -4.52 13.65
CA ARG A 98 35.81 -5.57 12.64
C ARG A 98 34.49 -5.89 11.94
N VAL A 99 34.50 -5.90 10.60
CA VAL A 99 33.35 -6.33 9.80
C VAL A 99 33.43 -7.85 9.63
N LEU A 100 32.42 -8.58 10.11
CA LEU A 100 32.26 -10.02 9.85
C LEU A 100 31.49 -10.20 8.54
N SER A 101 32.20 -10.28 7.41
CA SER A 101 31.60 -10.67 6.12
C SER A 101 31.39 -12.19 6.09
N PRO A 102 30.29 -12.70 5.50
CA PRO A 102 30.18 -14.12 5.20
C PRO A 102 31.30 -14.49 4.22
N THR A 103 32.20 -15.40 4.60
CA THR A 103 33.24 -15.89 3.70
C THR A 103 32.59 -16.83 2.67
N PRO A 104 32.78 -16.66 1.35
CA PRO A 104 32.30 -17.64 0.39
C PRO A 104 33.01 -18.98 0.68
N SER A 105 32.23 -20.05 0.85
CA SER A 105 32.75 -21.39 1.11
C SER A 105 33.51 -21.89 -0.13
N SER A 106 34.84 -21.71 -0.15
CA SER A 106 35.71 -22.45 -1.06
C SER A 106 35.88 -23.86 -0.50
N PHE A 107 34.90 -24.72 -0.76
CA PHE A 107 35.03 -26.15 -0.53
C PHE A 107 35.32 -26.80 -1.89
N GLU A 108 36.60 -26.82 -2.27
CA GLU A 108 37.06 -27.68 -3.36
C GLU A 108 36.93 -29.13 -2.90
N LYS A 109 35.94 -29.86 -3.44
CA LYS A 109 35.93 -31.33 -3.39
C LYS A 109 37.14 -31.82 -4.20
N ARG A 110 38.17 -32.31 -3.53
CA ARG A 110 39.20 -33.13 -4.18
C ARG A 110 38.66 -34.55 -4.27
N ALA A 111 38.51 -35.03 -5.51
CA ALA A 111 38.30 -36.43 -5.87
C ALA A 111 39.61 -37.22 -5.73
#